data_AF-A0A6J6ED86-F1
#
_entry.id   AF-A0A6J6ED86-F1
#
_cell.length_a   1.000
_cell.length_b   1.000
_cell.length_c   1.000
_cell.angle_alpha   90.00
_cell.angle_beta   90.00
_cell.angle_gamma   90.00
#
_symmetry.space_group_name_H-M   'P 1'
#
loop_
_entity.id
_entity.type
_entity.pdbx_description
1 polymer ?
#
loop_
_entity_poly.entity_id
_entity_poly.type
_entity_poly.pdbx_seq_one_letter_code
_entity_poly.pdbx_strand_id
1 'polypeptide(L)'
;MRGDKRKGTRYFGPYAAAWAIRETLDQLLRTFPVRTCSDTKLSRHAKLGRPCLLFHIEKCSGPCVGEITPEKYESLVRDLIRFLDGDTDEVISRLEVEMQLASDELEFERAARLRDRLGAVRKVVERQQMVLEKDEDLDVVGLAGDELEASVQVFFVRRGRVVGRKGYVLDRKEDLSDGELIDCILERLYGDPPPLGVPKEVLVPFESANPGLYEEFLSSQRGSKVSIRIPHRGDKRELMATVTKNATEEFSRHRLKRAADHNSRARALNDLQEHLGLPEAPLRIECYDMSHIQGSDYVGSMVVMEDGLPNKREYRRFKIKSNQGNDDFAAMEEVLTRRLSAYLEERSKPVAERSGKFAYPPQLLLVDGGKGQLSVAVKVLEELGLDEEIPVASLAKRFEEVYLPHRSEPVEVPRGSDALYLLQRIRDEAHRFAVSFHRELRGKRMTKSVLDDIPGLGEARRTRLLKELGGVTAVKRATEEELKALPWLPDSVGQAVWDKIHVPSRRDSR
;
A
#
# COMPACT_ATOMS: atom_id res chain seq x y z
N MET A 1 -12.44 -27.01 -9.38
CA MET A 1 -13.48 -28.07 -9.52
C MET A 1 -12.73 -29.34 -9.90
N ARG A 2 -12.73 -30.39 -9.07
CA ARG A 2 -12.10 -31.69 -9.39
C ARG A 2 -13.22 -32.72 -9.62
N GLY A 3 -13.27 -33.35 -10.79
CA GLY A 3 -14.21 -34.44 -11.13
C GLY A 3 -14.93 -34.27 -12.47
N ASP A 4 -15.29 -35.38 -13.11
CA ASP A 4 -16.01 -35.43 -14.39
C ASP A 4 -17.38 -34.74 -14.31
N LYS A 5 -17.68 -33.92 -15.32
CA LYS A 5 -18.98 -33.25 -15.44
C LYS A 5 -20.07 -34.26 -15.77
N ARG A 6 -21.11 -34.30 -14.96
CA ARG A 6 -22.29 -35.16 -15.16
C ARG A 6 -23.22 -34.53 -16.21
N LYS A 7 -23.69 -35.33 -17.18
CA LYS A 7 -24.72 -34.92 -18.13
C LYS A 7 -25.98 -34.44 -17.38
N GLY A 8 -26.56 -33.34 -17.83
CA GLY A 8 -27.75 -32.73 -17.20
C GLY A 8 -27.47 -31.87 -15.96
N THR A 9 -26.21 -31.71 -15.54
CA THR A 9 -25.84 -30.82 -14.41
C THR A 9 -25.25 -29.51 -14.93
N ARG A 10 -25.83 -28.38 -14.51
CA ARG A 10 -25.30 -27.04 -14.81
C ARG A 10 -24.29 -26.66 -13.73
N TYR A 11 -23.10 -26.24 -14.15
CA TYR A 11 -21.98 -25.94 -13.27
C TYR A 11 -21.71 -24.44 -13.29
N PHE A 12 -21.69 -23.81 -12.10
CA PHE A 12 -21.38 -22.39 -11.93
C PHE A 12 -20.04 -22.22 -11.21
N GLY A 13 -19.26 -21.23 -11.64
CA GLY A 13 -17.91 -20.96 -11.17
C GLY A 13 -16.86 -21.21 -12.25
N PRO A 14 -15.58 -21.38 -11.87
CA PRO A 14 -15.08 -21.57 -10.49
C PRO A 14 -15.04 -20.32 -9.63
N TYR A 15 -15.03 -20.55 -8.32
CA TYR A 15 -14.88 -19.52 -7.30
C TYR A 15 -13.55 -19.71 -6.57
N ALA A 16 -12.88 -18.61 -6.20
CA ALA A 16 -11.55 -18.62 -5.59
C ALA A 16 -11.46 -19.47 -4.31
N ALA A 17 -12.57 -19.59 -3.57
CA ALA A 17 -12.69 -20.49 -2.45
C ALA A 17 -14.13 -21.03 -2.32
N ALA A 18 -14.28 -22.24 -1.79
CA ALA A 18 -15.59 -22.87 -1.59
C ALA A 18 -16.48 -22.10 -0.60
N TRP A 19 -15.90 -21.31 0.30
CA TRP A 19 -16.66 -20.46 1.22
C TRP A 19 -17.26 -19.23 0.52
N ALA A 20 -16.57 -18.65 -0.47
CA ALA A 20 -17.03 -17.47 -1.18
C ALA A 20 -18.35 -17.73 -1.94
N ILE A 21 -18.47 -18.88 -2.59
CA ILE A 21 -19.73 -19.27 -3.24
C ILE A 21 -20.82 -19.63 -2.25
N ARG A 22 -20.46 -20.23 -1.10
CA ARG A 22 -21.46 -20.53 -0.06
C ARG A 22 -22.03 -19.24 0.52
N GLU A 23 -21.20 -18.22 0.72
CA GLU A 23 -21.65 -16.90 1.16
C GLU A 23 -22.51 -16.21 0.10
N THR A 24 -22.09 -16.21 -1.17
CA THR A 24 -22.87 -15.64 -2.29
C THR A 24 -24.22 -16.35 -2.42
N LEU A 25 -24.22 -17.69 -2.40
CA LEU A 25 -25.46 -18.46 -2.45
C LEU A 25 -26.34 -18.13 -1.24
N ASP A 26 -25.78 -18.06 -0.04
CA ASP A 26 -26.53 -17.74 1.18
C ASP A 26 -27.20 -16.36 1.14
N GLN A 27 -26.54 -15.37 0.53
CA GLN A 27 -27.09 -14.03 0.28
C GLN A 27 -28.23 -14.06 -0.75
N LEU A 28 -28.12 -14.90 -1.77
CA LEU A 28 -29.12 -15.04 -2.82
C LEU A 28 -30.35 -15.84 -2.40
N LEU A 29 -30.24 -16.76 -1.45
CA LEU A 29 -31.34 -17.66 -1.06
C LEU A 29 -32.57 -16.95 -0.48
N ARG A 30 -32.43 -15.73 0.03
CA ARG A 30 -33.60 -14.92 0.46
C ARG A 30 -34.37 -14.31 -0.70
N THR A 31 -33.69 -14.08 -1.82
CA THR A 31 -34.29 -13.56 -3.06
C THR A 31 -34.80 -14.71 -3.93
N PHE A 32 -34.02 -15.79 -4.01
CA PHE A 32 -34.33 -17.01 -4.74
C PHE A 32 -34.39 -18.20 -3.78
N PRO A 33 -35.52 -18.43 -3.08
CA PRO A 33 -35.63 -19.46 -2.05
C PRO A 33 -35.72 -20.87 -2.64
N VAL A 34 -34.61 -21.33 -3.20
CA VAL A 34 -34.42 -22.68 -3.77
C VAL A 34 -33.86 -23.63 -2.72
N ARG A 35 -34.10 -24.93 -2.91
CA ARG A 35 -33.61 -25.95 -1.98
C ARG A 35 -32.09 -26.12 -2.10
N THR A 36 -31.39 -26.12 -0.97
CA THR A 36 -29.96 -26.47 -0.87
C THR A 36 -29.69 -27.68 0.02
N CYS A 37 -30.75 -28.26 0.58
CA CYS A 37 -30.65 -29.45 1.41
C CYS A 37 -30.39 -30.73 0.59
N SER A 38 -29.73 -31.71 1.21
CA SER A 38 -29.52 -33.03 0.62
C SER A 38 -30.84 -33.79 0.44
N ASP A 39 -30.87 -34.74 -0.49
CA ASP A 39 -32.07 -35.55 -0.76
C ASP A 39 -32.53 -36.34 0.46
N THR A 40 -31.60 -36.80 1.31
CA THR A 40 -31.93 -37.44 2.59
C THR A 40 -32.71 -36.51 3.52
N LYS A 41 -32.31 -35.25 3.61
CA LYS A 41 -32.99 -34.24 4.45
C LYS A 41 -34.36 -33.89 3.85
N LEU A 42 -34.45 -33.78 2.52
CA LEU A 42 -35.72 -33.58 1.81
C LEU A 42 -36.73 -34.69 2.13
N SER A 43 -36.36 -35.95 1.94
CA SER A 43 -37.23 -37.10 2.21
C SER A 43 -37.63 -37.20 3.67
N ARG A 44 -36.74 -36.86 4.60
CA ARG A 44 -37.04 -36.85 6.04
C ARG A 44 -38.14 -35.83 6.38
N HIS A 45 -38.01 -34.60 5.89
CA HIS A 45 -38.99 -33.54 6.16
C HIS A 45 -40.32 -33.77 5.45
N ALA A 46 -40.30 -34.38 4.26
CA ALA A 46 -41.51 -34.83 3.58
C ALA A 46 -42.28 -35.87 4.40
N LYS A 47 -41.60 -36.88 4.97
CA LYS A 47 -42.22 -37.88 5.85
C LYS A 47 -42.76 -37.29 7.15
N LEU A 48 -42.07 -36.32 7.72
CA LEU A 48 -42.48 -35.65 8.96
C LEU A 48 -43.63 -34.67 8.75
N GLY A 49 -43.93 -34.29 7.50
CA GLY A 49 -44.92 -33.25 7.19
C GLY A 49 -44.58 -31.88 7.77
N ARG A 50 -43.31 -31.62 8.11
CA ARG A 50 -42.86 -30.37 8.74
C ARG A 50 -41.67 -29.77 8.01
N PRO A 51 -41.72 -28.49 7.63
CA PRO A 51 -40.60 -27.83 6.94
C PRO A 51 -39.38 -27.70 7.87
N CYS A 52 -38.21 -27.44 7.28
CA CYS A 52 -36.97 -27.24 8.04
C CYS A 52 -36.72 -25.76 8.36
N LEU A 53 -35.70 -25.49 9.17
CA LEU A 53 -35.32 -24.12 9.55
C LEU A 53 -35.16 -23.17 8.34
N LEU A 54 -34.60 -23.65 7.21
CA LEU A 54 -34.41 -22.81 6.02
C LEU A 54 -35.72 -22.25 5.46
N PHE A 55 -36.83 -22.95 5.63
CA PHE A 55 -38.15 -22.44 5.25
C PHE A 55 -38.61 -21.33 6.22
N HIS A 56 -38.50 -21.58 7.53
CA HIS A 56 -38.91 -20.62 8.55
C HIS A 56 -38.10 -19.31 8.54
N ILE A 57 -36.86 -19.34 8.03
CA ILE A 57 -36.04 -18.13 7.83
C ILE A 57 -36.09 -17.59 6.39
N GLU A 58 -37.06 -18.03 5.58
CA GLU A 58 -37.33 -17.58 4.21
C GLU A 58 -36.18 -17.82 3.21
N LYS A 59 -35.32 -18.82 3.43
CA LYS A 59 -34.25 -19.23 2.51
C LYS A 59 -34.62 -20.42 1.62
N CYS A 60 -35.79 -21.01 1.83
CA CYS A 60 -36.29 -22.13 1.06
C CYS A 60 -37.81 -22.02 0.97
N SER A 61 -38.37 -22.29 -0.21
CA SER A 61 -39.82 -22.25 -0.48
C SER A 61 -40.59 -23.48 0.01
N GLY A 62 -39.92 -24.45 0.65
CA GLY A 62 -40.57 -25.60 1.28
C GLY A 62 -41.16 -26.65 0.33
N PRO A 63 -40.51 -27.03 -0.80
CA PRO A 63 -41.06 -28.03 -1.72
C PRO A 63 -41.22 -29.42 -1.09
N CYS A 64 -40.56 -29.71 0.04
CA CYS A 64 -40.68 -30.98 0.76
C CYS A 64 -42.06 -31.21 1.39
N VAL A 65 -42.80 -30.15 1.70
CA VAL A 65 -44.10 -30.21 2.39
C VAL A 65 -45.25 -29.62 1.55
N GLY A 66 -44.99 -29.28 0.28
CA GLY A 66 -46.02 -28.79 -0.64
C GLY A 66 -46.37 -27.31 -0.51
N GLU A 67 -45.58 -26.51 0.20
CA GLU A 67 -45.81 -25.06 0.40
C GLU A 67 -45.63 -24.22 -0.88
N ILE A 68 -45.04 -24.81 -1.93
CA ILE A 68 -44.86 -24.21 -3.25
C ILE A 68 -45.22 -25.21 -4.35
N THR A 69 -45.85 -24.72 -5.43
CA THR A 69 -46.15 -25.56 -6.59
C THR A 69 -44.90 -25.84 -7.43
N PRO A 70 -44.83 -26.97 -8.15
CA PRO A 70 -43.69 -27.30 -9.02
C PRO A 70 -43.37 -26.19 -10.03
N GLU A 71 -44.38 -25.57 -10.63
CA GLU A 71 -44.24 -24.55 -11.66
C GLU A 71 -43.62 -23.27 -11.10
N LYS A 72 -44.09 -22.83 -9.92
CA LYS A 72 -43.53 -21.66 -9.22
C LYS A 72 -42.10 -21.94 -8.76
N TYR A 73 -41.83 -23.14 -8.25
CA TYR A 73 -40.48 -23.52 -7.85
C TYR A 73 -39.51 -23.54 -9.04
N GLU A 74 -39.95 -24.06 -10.19
CA GLU A 74 -39.14 -24.06 -11.41
C GLU A 74 -38.83 -22.64 -11.91
N SER A 75 -39.77 -21.69 -11.76
CA SER A 75 -39.51 -20.28 -12.06
C SER A 75 -38.40 -19.70 -11.16
N LEU A 76 -38.42 -19.98 -9.85
CA LEU A 76 -37.37 -19.53 -8.93
C LEU A 76 -35.99 -20.09 -9.30
N VAL A 77 -35.94 -21.36 -9.72
CA VAL A 77 -34.70 -22.00 -10.17
C VAL A 77 -34.22 -21.37 -11.47
N ARG A 78 -35.12 -21.09 -12.42
CA ARG A 78 -34.78 -20.40 -13.67
C ARG A 78 -34.23 -19.00 -13.44
N ASP A 79 -34.84 -18.23 -12.55
CA ASP A 79 -34.39 -16.88 -12.23
C ASP A 79 -33.01 -16.88 -11.54
N LEU A 80 -32.76 -17.83 -10.63
CA LEU A 80 -31.44 -18.02 -10.04
C LEU A 80 -30.39 -18.39 -11.10
N ILE A 81 -30.74 -19.26 -12.06
CA ILE A 81 -29.85 -19.64 -13.16
C ILE A 81 -29.51 -18.43 -14.03
N ARG A 82 -30.51 -17.62 -14.44
CA ARG A 82 -30.28 -16.40 -15.23
C ARG A 82 -29.38 -15.41 -14.52
N PHE A 83 -29.64 -15.19 -13.23
CA PHE A 83 -28.82 -14.32 -12.39
C PHE A 83 -27.36 -14.80 -12.36
N LEU A 84 -27.13 -16.09 -12.14
CA LEU A 84 -25.79 -16.68 -12.12
C LEU A 84 -25.12 -16.72 -13.52
N ASP A 85 -25.89 -16.74 -14.60
CA ASP A 85 -25.40 -16.60 -15.97
C ASP A 85 -25.04 -15.16 -16.35
N GLY A 86 -25.39 -14.20 -15.49
CA GLY A 86 -24.98 -12.80 -15.59
C GLY A 86 -26.08 -11.83 -16.05
N ASP A 87 -27.31 -12.30 -16.22
CA ASP A 87 -28.47 -11.48 -16.59
C ASP A 87 -29.11 -10.90 -15.33
N THR A 88 -28.49 -9.84 -14.80
CA THR A 88 -28.79 -9.28 -13.47
C THR A 88 -29.77 -8.12 -13.50
N ASP A 89 -29.86 -7.42 -14.63
CA ASP A 89 -30.58 -6.15 -14.74
C ASP A 89 -32.09 -6.36 -14.72
N GLU A 90 -32.59 -7.40 -15.42
CA GLU A 90 -34.02 -7.77 -15.42
C GLU A 90 -34.52 -8.07 -13.99
N VAL A 91 -33.71 -8.78 -13.20
CA VAL A 91 -34.03 -9.15 -11.81
C VAL A 91 -34.08 -7.90 -10.92
N ILE A 92 -33.10 -7.01 -11.06
CA ILE A 92 -33.01 -5.76 -10.29
C ILE A 92 -34.21 -4.88 -10.60
N SER A 93 -34.50 -4.63 -11.88
CA SER A 93 -35.62 -3.80 -12.30
C SER A 93 -36.96 -4.37 -11.82
N ARG A 94 -37.16 -5.69 -11.88
CA ARG A 94 -38.39 -6.31 -11.37
C ARG A 94 -38.55 -6.09 -9.86
N LEU A 95 -37.50 -6.33 -9.07
CA LEU A 95 -37.54 -6.13 -7.62
C LEU A 95 -37.77 -4.66 -7.25
N GLU A 96 -37.22 -3.72 -8.01
CA GLU A 96 -37.48 -2.28 -7.84
C GLU A 96 -38.94 -1.91 -8.11
N VAL A 97 -39.50 -2.41 -9.21
CA VAL A 97 -40.92 -2.19 -9.56
C VAL A 97 -41.83 -2.79 -8.49
N GLU A 98 -41.58 -4.03 -8.07
CA GLU A 98 -42.37 -4.67 -7.00
C GLU A 98 -42.27 -3.92 -5.67
N MET A 99 -41.07 -3.42 -5.32
CA MET A 99 -40.85 -2.63 -4.11
C MET A 99 -41.63 -1.33 -4.16
N GLN A 100 -41.60 -0.63 -5.31
CA GLN A 100 -42.32 0.62 -5.51
C GLN A 100 -43.82 0.41 -5.44
N LEU A 101 -44.36 -0.61 -6.13
CA LEU A 101 -45.78 -0.97 -6.07
C LEU A 101 -46.22 -1.28 -4.63
N ALA A 102 -45.44 -2.07 -3.89
CA ALA A 102 -45.75 -2.36 -2.48
C ALA A 102 -45.71 -1.10 -1.60
N SER A 103 -44.83 -0.14 -1.90
CA SER A 103 -44.78 1.15 -1.21
C SER A 103 -46.00 2.01 -1.56
N ASP A 104 -46.43 2.01 -2.82
CA ASP A 104 -47.59 2.76 -3.32
C ASP A 104 -48.90 2.20 -2.76
N GLU A 105 -48.98 0.88 -2.55
CA GLU A 105 -50.08 0.17 -1.90
C GLU A 105 -50.06 0.28 -0.36
N LEU A 106 -49.10 1.04 0.22
CA LEU A 106 -48.88 1.20 1.66
C LEU A 106 -48.52 -0.09 2.42
N GLU A 107 -48.04 -1.12 1.72
CA GLU A 107 -47.54 -2.39 2.28
C GLU A 107 -46.07 -2.26 2.73
N PHE A 108 -45.79 -1.38 3.70
CA PHE A 108 -44.42 -1.01 4.10
C PHE A 108 -43.54 -2.20 4.52
N GLU A 109 -44.10 -3.23 5.16
CA GLU A 109 -43.34 -4.43 5.53
C GLU A 109 -42.88 -5.25 4.32
N ARG A 110 -43.71 -5.30 3.27
CA ARG A 110 -43.37 -5.98 2.01
C ARG A 110 -42.36 -5.15 1.24
N ALA A 111 -42.53 -3.83 1.17
CA ALA A 111 -41.57 -2.92 0.56
C ALA A 111 -40.19 -3.00 1.25
N ALA A 112 -40.14 -3.03 2.58
CA ALA A 112 -38.89 -3.19 3.34
C ALA A 112 -38.20 -4.54 3.02
N ARG A 113 -38.95 -5.65 2.96
CA ARG A 113 -38.40 -6.95 2.56
C ARG A 113 -37.85 -6.94 1.13
N LEU A 114 -38.55 -6.31 0.18
CA LEU A 114 -38.10 -6.18 -1.20
C LEU A 114 -36.86 -5.29 -1.33
N ARG A 115 -36.80 -4.19 -0.58
CA ARG A 115 -35.61 -3.32 -0.47
C ARG A 115 -34.39 -4.09 0.04
N ASP A 116 -34.56 -4.88 1.09
CA ASP A 116 -33.46 -5.65 1.67
C ASP A 116 -33.00 -6.76 0.72
N ARG A 117 -33.91 -7.40 -0.02
CA ARG A 117 -33.59 -8.34 -1.12
C ARG A 117 -32.83 -7.65 -2.26
N LEU A 118 -33.29 -6.47 -2.69
CA LEU A 118 -32.63 -5.66 -3.71
C LEU A 118 -31.21 -5.28 -3.28
N GLY A 119 -31.03 -4.89 -2.01
CA GLY A 119 -29.72 -4.60 -1.43
C GLY A 119 -28.79 -5.82 -1.43
N ALA A 120 -29.30 -7.00 -1.09
CA ALA A 120 -28.53 -8.25 -1.15
C ALA A 120 -28.11 -8.59 -2.59
N VAL A 121 -29.02 -8.43 -3.56
CA VAL A 121 -28.73 -8.65 -4.99
C VAL A 121 -27.68 -7.67 -5.50
N ARG A 122 -27.86 -6.36 -5.27
CA ARG A 122 -26.91 -5.32 -5.68
C ARG A 122 -25.52 -5.54 -5.09
N LYS A 123 -25.42 -5.94 -3.81
CA LYS A 123 -24.14 -6.25 -3.16
C LYS A 123 -23.42 -7.44 -3.80
N VAL A 124 -24.15 -8.43 -4.31
CA VAL A 124 -23.58 -9.54 -5.08
C VAL A 124 -23.13 -9.07 -6.47
N VAL A 125 -23.91 -8.23 -7.13
CA VAL A 125 -23.56 -7.65 -8.45
C VAL A 125 -22.36 -6.72 -8.37
N GLU A 126 -22.24 -5.88 -7.34
CA GLU A 126 -21.06 -5.05 -7.09
C GLU A 126 -19.79 -5.89 -6.92
N ARG A 127 -19.89 -7.08 -6.30
CA ARG A 127 -18.76 -8.03 -6.24
C ARG A 127 -18.42 -8.65 -7.61
N GLN A 128 -19.32 -8.59 -8.58
CA GLN A 128 -19.20 -9.13 -9.94
C GLN A 128 -19.00 -8.03 -11.01
N GLN A 129 -18.63 -6.81 -10.62
CA GLN A 129 -18.53 -5.62 -11.47
C GLN A 129 -17.83 -5.91 -12.82
N MET A 130 -18.44 -5.45 -13.91
CA MET A 130 -17.87 -5.49 -15.26
C MET A 130 -16.68 -4.54 -15.30
N VAL A 131 -15.53 -5.04 -15.80
CA VAL A 131 -14.27 -4.27 -15.79
C VAL A 131 -13.72 -4.04 -17.20
N LEU A 132 -14.35 -4.65 -18.21
CA LEU A 132 -14.06 -4.43 -19.61
C LEU A 132 -15.38 -4.22 -20.35
N GLU A 133 -15.43 -3.29 -21.30
CA GLU A 133 -16.62 -3.08 -22.15
C GLU A 133 -16.91 -4.28 -23.07
N LYS A 134 -15.92 -5.15 -23.29
CA LYS A 134 -16.01 -6.32 -24.17
C LYS A 134 -16.05 -7.63 -23.39
N ASP A 135 -16.80 -8.60 -23.93
CA ASP A 135 -16.84 -9.98 -23.46
C ASP A 135 -15.52 -10.71 -23.78
N GLU A 136 -14.52 -10.48 -22.93
CA GLU A 136 -13.21 -11.10 -23.05
C GLU A 136 -12.85 -11.94 -21.81
N ASP A 137 -12.11 -13.03 -22.04
CA ASP A 137 -11.58 -13.92 -21.01
C ASP A 137 -10.07 -13.68 -20.89
N LEU A 138 -9.66 -13.02 -19.81
CA LEU A 138 -8.26 -12.69 -19.54
C LEU A 138 -7.93 -12.75 -18.05
N ASP A 139 -6.66 -12.97 -17.72
CA ASP A 139 -6.17 -12.86 -16.35
C ASP A 139 -5.21 -11.68 -16.26
N VAL A 140 -5.28 -10.90 -15.18
CA VAL A 140 -4.45 -9.68 -15.00
C VAL A 140 -3.62 -9.83 -13.75
N VAL A 141 -2.30 -9.72 -13.92
CA VAL A 141 -1.30 -9.78 -12.84
C VAL A 141 -0.86 -8.36 -12.52
N GLY A 142 -1.02 -7.94 -11.27
CA GLY A 142 -0.43 -6.71 -10.73
C GLY A 142 0.68 -7.07 -9.74
N LEU A 143 1.73 -6.26 -9.74
CA LEU A 143 2.92 -6.43 -8.91
C LEU A 143 3.24 -5.12 -8.20
N ALA A 144 3.59 -5.20 -6.93
CA ALA A 144 4.16 -4.09 -6.18
C ALA A 144 5.13 -4.65 -5.13
N GLY A 145 6.31 -4.06 -5.01
CA GLY A 145 7.35 -4.57 -4.13
C GLY A 145 8.58 -3.69 -4.10
N ASP A 146 9.59 -4.16 -3.39
CA ASP A 146 10.94 -3.59 -3.34
C ASP A 146 11.98 -4.63 -3.84
N GLU A 147 13.23 -4.50 -3.42
CA GLU A 147 14.31 -5.43 -3.79
C GLU A 147 14.27 -6.75 -3.01
N LEU A 148 13.48 -6.83 -1.94
CA LEU A 148 13.43 -7.99 -1.03
C LEU A 148 12.14 -8.78 -1.17
N GLU A 149 11.00 -8.10 -1.36
CA GLU A 149 9.69 -8.73 -1.44
C GLU A 149 8.84 -8.12 -2.56
N ALA A 150 7.94 -8.92 -3.10
CA ALA A 150 6.90 -8.48 -4.01
C ALA A 150 5.54 -9.05 -3.64
N SER A 151 4.56 -8.17 -3.51
CA SER A 151 3.14 -8.50 -3.47
C SER A 151 2.62 -8.69 -4.89
N VAL A 152 2.00 -9.85 -5.12
CA VAL A 152 1.35 -10.21 -6.37
C VAL A 152 -0.15 -10.23 -6.14
N GLN A 153 -0.89 -9.58 -7.02
CA GLN A 153 -2.35 -9.69 -7.09
C GLN A 153 -2.76 -10.15 -8.49
N VAL A 154 -3.73 -11.04 -8.57
CA VAL A 154 -4.22 -11.59 -9.82
C VAL A 154 -5.73 -11.48 -9.86
N PHE A 155 -6.26 -10.84 -10.89
CA PHE A 155 -7.68 -10.79 -11.18
C PHE A 155 -7.99 -11.76 -12.31
N PHE A 156 -8.96 -12.64 -12.09
CA PHE A 156 -9.46 -13.55 -13.12
C PHE A 156 -10.69 -12.95 -13.76
N VAL A 157 -10.63 -12.63 -15.05
CA VAL A 157 -11.73 -12.00 -15.80
C VAL A 157 -12.32 -12.99 -16.80
N ARG A 158 -13.62 -13.22 -16.73
CA ARG A 158 -14.35 -14.05 -17.69
C ARG A 158 -15.58 -13.28 -18.18
N ARG A 159 -15.79 -13.25 -19.50
CA ARG A 159 -16.85 -12.44 -20.15
C ARG A 159 -16.85 -10.98 -19.65
N GLY A 160 -15.68 -10.36 -19.60
CA GLY A 160 -15.52 -8.97 -19.15
C GLY A 160 -15.73 -8.72 -17.64
N ARG A 161 -16.03 -9.75 -16.83
CA ARG A 161 -16.31 -9.63 -15.38
C ARG A 161 -15.25 -10.30 -14.53
N VAL A 162 -14.93 -9.69 -13.39
CA VAL A 162 -14.01 -10.32 -12.42
C VAL A 162 -14.72 -11.45 -11.70
N VAL A 163 -14.30 -12.68 -11.96
CA VAL A 163 -14.86 -13.90 -11.34
C VAL A 163 -14.05 -14.38 -10.14
N GLY A 164 -12.84 -13.84 -9.95
CA GLY A 164 -12.00 -14.19 -8.82
C GLY A 164 -10.80 -13.26 -8.65
N ARG A 165 -10.23 -13.29 -7.44
CA ARG A 165 -8.97 -12.61 -7.09
C ARG A 165 -8.09 -13.56 -6.30
N LYS A 166 -6.78 -13.49 -6.52
CA LYS A 166 -5.76 -14.24 -5.74
C LYS A 166 -4.61 -13.30 -5.43
N GLY A 167 -4.11 -13.34 -4.20
CA GLY A 167 -3.00 -12.51 -3.76
C GLY A 167 -2.02 -13.29 -2.90
N TYR A 168 -0.74 -12.98 -3.02
CA TYR A 168 0.33 -13.55 -2.20
C TYR A 168 1.56 -12.66 -2.23
N VAL A 169 2.41 -12.78 -1.21
CA VAL A 169 3.72 -12.12 -1.14
C VAL A 169 4.80 -13.16 -1.46
N LEU A 170 5.82 -12.73 -2.19
CA LEU A 170 6.99 -13.50 -2.59
C LEU A 170 8.26 -12.80 -2.10
N ASP A 171 9.24 -13.57 -1.65
CA ASP A 171 10.61 -13.07 -1.47
C ASP A 171 11.31 -12.98 -2.83
N ARG A 172 12.00 -11.88 -3.09
CA ARG A 172 12.81 -11.62 -4.29
C ARG A 172 14.26 -12.03 -4.03
N LYS A 173 14.81 -12.84 -4.94
CA LYS A 173 16.24 -13.13 -4.98
C LYS A 173 16.97 -12.04 -5.77
N GLU A 174 18.21 -11.79 -5.39
CA GLU A 174 19.07 -10.70 -5.87
C GLU A 174 19.30 -10.72 -7.40
N ASP A 175 19.32 -11.92 -7.99
CA ASP A 175 19.59 -12.13 -9.42
C ASP A 175 18.34 -12.18 -10.30
N LEU A 176 17.13 -12.04 -9.75
CA LEU A 176 15.90 -12.14 -10.53
C LEU A 176 15.53 -10.78 -11.14
N SER A 177 15.59 -10.70 -12.47
CA SER A 177 14.99 -9.62 -13.24
C SER A 177 13.47 -9.60 -13.07
N ASP A 178 12.84 -8.45 -13.37
CA ASP A 178 11.37 -8.34 -13.36
C ASP A 178 10.72 -9.37 -14.29
N GLY A 179 11.38 -9.71 -15.42
CA GLY A 179 10.89 -10.72 -16.35
C GLY A 179 10.97 -12.15 -15.81
N GLU A 180 12.04 -12.51 -15.11
CA GLU A 180 12.14 -13.83 -14.45
C GLU A 180 11.17 -13.94 -13.25
N LEU A 181 10.84 -12.81 -12.61
CA LEU A 181 9.77 -12.79 -11.62
C LEU A 181 8.40 -13.07 -12.25
N ILE A 182 8.12 -12.52 -13.43
CA ILE A 182 6.90 -12.86 -14.19
C ILE A 182 6.87 -14.35 -14.50
N ASP A 183 7.98 -14.93 -14.93
CA ASP A 183 8.12 -16.36 -15.21
C ASP A 183 7.74 -17.20 -13.98
N CYS A 184 8.31 -16.89 -12.81
CA CYS A 184 7.97 -17.53 -11.53
C CYS A 184 6.48 -17.40 -11.17
N ILE A 185 5.88 -16.24 -11.44
CA ILE A 185 4.45 -15.99 -11.18
C ILE A 185 3.58 -16.83 -12.12
N LEU A 186 3.93 -16.91 -13.40
CA LEU A 186 3.21 -17.71 -14.38
C LEU A 186 3.28 -19.19 -14.01
N GLU A 187 4.44 -19.71 -13.62
CA GLU A 187 4.58 -21.07 -13.10
C GLU A 187 3.72 -21.32 -11.87
N ARG A 188 3.73 -20.39 -10.91
CA ARG A 188 2.91 -20.53 -9.69
C ARG A 188 1.40 -20.45 -9.96
N LEU A 189 0.99 -19.75 -11.01
CA LEU A 189 -0.42 -19.62 -11.39
C LEU A 189 -0.93 -20.79 -12.22
N TYR A 190 -0.11 -21.31 -13.13
CA TYR A 190 -0.51 -22.25 -14.19
C TYR A 190 0.24 -23.59 -14.18
N GLY A 191 1.21 -23.77 -13.27
CA GLY A 191 1.97 -25.02 -13.12
C GLY A 191 1.07 -26.22 -12.82
N ASP A 192 0.02 -25.99 -12.01
CA ASP A 192 -1.11 -26.91 -11.90
C ASP A 192 -2.28 -26.40 -12.76
N PRO A 193 -3.07 -27.30 -13.41
CA PRO A 193 -4.24 -26.91 -14.17
C PRO A 193 -5.18 -26.02 -13.34
N PRO A 194 -5.31 -24.72 -13.67
CA PRO A 194 -6.06 -23.80 -12.83
C PRO A 194 -7.55 -24.17 -12.87
N PRO A 195 -8.28 -24.07 -11.74
CA PRO A 195 -9.71 -24.38 -11.71
C PRO A 195 -10.50 -23.60 -12.77
N LEU A 196 -10.08 -22.35 -13.05
CA LEU A 196 -10.69 -21.36 -13.96
C LEU A 196 -10.33 -21.57 -15.43
N GLY A 197 -9.50 -22.57 -15.71
CA GLY A 197 -8.89 -22.75 -17.02
C GLY A 197 -7.93 -21.61 -17.38
N VAL A 198 -7.13 -21.85 -18.41
CA VAL A 198 -6.23 -20.84 -18.95
C VAL A 198 -7.02 -19.88 -19.87
N PRO A 199 -6.90 -18.55 -19.68
CA PRO A 199 -7.62 -17.56 -20.50
C PRO A 199 -7.01 -17.42 -21.91
N LYS A 200 -7.66 -16.63 -22.79
CA LYS A 200 -7.09 -16.27 -24.11
C LYS A 200 -5.86 -15.36 -23.98
N GLU A 201 -5.84 -14.54 -22.95
CA GLU A 201 -4.85 -13.51 -22.77
C GLU A 201 -4.47 -13.40 -21.29
N VAL A 202 -3.18 -13.23 -21.01
CA VAL A 202 -2.68 -12.94 -19.67
C VAL A 202 -1.97 -11.60 -19.73
N LEU A 203 -2.47 -10.64 -18.94
CA LEU A 203 -1.90 -9.31 -18.85
C LEU A 203 -0.89 -9.27 -17.70
N VAL A 204 0.33 -8.83 -18.01
CA VAL A 204 1.44 -8.74 -17.08
C VAL A 204 2.00 -7.31 -17.04
N PRO A 205 2.59 -6.87 -15.92
CA PRO A 205 3.12 -5.52 -15.79
C PRO A 205 4.50 -5.35 -16.45
N PHE A 206 5.24 -6.46 -16.62
CA PHE A 206 6.56 -6.53 -17.24
C PHE A 206 6.60 -7.67 -18.26
N GLU A 207 7.54 -7.61 -19.20
CA GLU A 207 7.73 -8.67 -20.18
C GLU A 207 8.37 -9.89 -19.49
N SER A 208 7.83 -11.07 -19.75
CA SER A 208 8.40 -12.34 -19.32
C SER A 208 9.82 -12.50 -19.88
N ALA A 209 10.73 -13.14 -19.16
CA ALA A 209 12.07 -13.43 -19.70
C ALA A 209 11.99 -14.52 -20.79
N ASN A 210 10.99 -15.40 -20.73
CA ASN A 210 10.77 -16.49 -21.68
C ASN A 210 9.33 -16.47 -22.26
N PRO A 211 8.91 -15.41 -22.98
CA PRO A 211 7.51 -15.24 -23.36
C PRO A 211 7.02 -16.36 -24.30
N GLY A 212 7.86 -16.80 -25.24
CA GLY A 212 7.51 -17.89 -26.16
C GLY A 212 7.28 -19.23 -25.45
N LEU A 213 8.08 -19.54 -24.43
CA LEU A 213 7.94 -20.76 -23.62
C LEU A 213 6.59 -20.78 -22.91
N TYR A 214 6.24 -19.70 -22.22
CA TYR A 214 4.99 -19.63 -21.46
C TYR A 214 3.76 -19.48 -22.36
N GLU A 215 3.86 -18.76 -23.49
CA GLU A 215 2.76 -18.72 -24.47
C GLU A 215 2.47 -20.12 -25.06
N GLU A 216 3.50 -20.89 -25.39
CA GLU A 216 3.36 -22.27 -25.89
C GLU A 216 2.80 -23.20 -24.81
N PHE A 217 3.35 -23.15 -23.59
CA PHE A 217 2.88 -23.92 -22.44
C PHE A 217 1.39 -23.67 -22.15
N LEU A 218 0.99 -22.40 -22.06
CA LEU A 218 -0.39 -22.01 -21.80
C LEU A 218 -1.31 -22.37 -22.97
N SER A 219 -0.84 -22.22 -24.22
CA SER A 219 -1.60 -22.61 -25.42
C SER A 219 -1.86 -24.12 -25.46
N SER A 220 -0.87 -24.92 -25.08
CA SER A 220 -0.97 -26.38 -24.98
C SER A 220 -1.98 -26.80 -23.93
N GLN A 221 -1.90 -26.24 -22.71
CA GLN A 221 -2.89 -26.52 -21.66
C GLN A 221 -4.32 -26.11 -22.05
N ARG A 222 -4.47 -25.02 -22.80
CA ARG A 222 -5.77 -24.49 -23.21
C ARG A 222 -6.36 -25.18 -24.44
N GLY A 223 -5.53 -25.75 -25.30
CA GLY A 223 -5.91 -26.26 -26.63
C GLY A 223 -6.18 -25.18 -27.69
N SER A 224 -5.83 -23.92 -27.42
CA SER A 224 -5.90 -22.82 -28.40
C SER A 224 -4.93 -21.70 -28.00
N LYS A 225 -4.54 -20.87 -28.97
CA LYS A 225 -3.50 -19.83 -28.76
C LYS A 225 -3.81 -18.93 -27.56
N VAL A 226 -2.80 -18.76 -26.70
CA VAL A 226 -2.75 -17.83 -25.57
C VAL A 226 -1.68 -16.79 -25.85
N SER A 227 -1.95 -15.53 -25.48
CA SER A 227 -0.95 -14.46 -25.56
C SER A 227 -0.67 -13.84 -24.20
N ILE A 228 0.59 -13.52 -23.93
CA ILE A 228 1.03 -12.80 -22.74
C ILE A 228 1.38 -11.37 -23.16
N ARG A 229 0.75 -10.36 -22.56
CA ARG A 229 0.85 -8.98 -23.05
C ARG A 229 0.92 -7.93 -21.94
N ILE A 230 1.54 -6.80 -22.27
CA ILE A 230 1.53 -5.61 -21.42
C ILE A 230 0.49 -4.62 -21.96
N PRO A 231 -0.52 -4.21 -21.16
CA PRO A 231 -1.53 -3.27 -21.62
C PRO A 231 -1.01 -1.82 -21.56
N HIS A 232 -0.97 -1.14 -22.71
CA HIS A 232 -0.50 0.26 -22.79
C HIS A 232 -1.63 1.32 -22.74
N ARG A 233 -2.85 0.98 -23.18
CA ARG A 233 -4.00 1.91 -23.29
C ARG A 233 -5.35 1.21 -23.18
N GLY A 234 -6.41 1.98 -22.90
CA GLY A 234 -7.80 1.52 -22.80
C GLY A 234 -8.11 0.80 -21.49
N ASP A 235 -9.29 0.16 -21.42
CA ASP A 235 -9.85 -0.47 -20.22
C ASP A 235 -8.91 -1.50 -19.59
N LYS A 236 -8.17 -2.26 -20.42
CA LYS A 236 -7.17 -3.23 -19.95
C LYS A 236 -6.04 -2.59 -19.13
N ARG A 237 -5.64 -1.37 -19.50
CA ARG A 237 -4.63 -0.60 -18.75
C ARG A 237 -5.21 -0.07 -17.44
N GLU A 238 -6.46 0.37 -17.45
CA GLU A 238 -7.14 0.83 -16.22
C GLU A 238 -7.36 -0.32 -15.23
N LEU A 239 -7.77 -1.49 -15.74
CA LEU A 239 -7.85 -2.71 -14.96
C LEU A 239 -6.48 -3.09 -14.38
N MET A 240 -5.42 -3.10 -15.20
CA MET A 240 -4.05 -3.34 -14.73
C MET A 240 -3.66 -2.37 -13.61
N ALA A 241 -3.93 -1.07 -13.77
CA ALA A 241 -3.65 -0.07 -12.74
C ALA A 241 -4.41 -0.38 -11.43
N THR A 242 -5.65 -0.87 -11.53
CA THR A 242 -6.44 -1.29 -10.37
C THR A 242 -5.85 -2.52 -9.69
N VAL A 243 -5.43 -3.54 -10.44
CA VAL A 243 -4.79 -4.73 -9.86
C VAL A 243 -3.46 -4.37 -9.20
N THR A 244 -2.64 -3.55 -9.84
CA THR A 244 -1.37 -3.05 -9.27
C THR A 244 -1.61 -2.22 -8.02
N LYS A 245 -2.63 -1.36 -7.97
CA LYS A 245 -2.99 -0.62 -6.76
C LYS A 245 -3.31 -1.55 -5.59
N ASN A 246 -4.08 -2.62 -5.84
CA ASN A 246 -4.36 -3.63 -4.81
C ASN A 246 -3.08 -4.35 -4.34
N ALA A 247 -2.14 -4.61 -5.26
CA ALA A 247 -0.84 -5.18 -4.90
C ALA A 247 -0.06 -4.25 -3.97
N THR A 248 -0.04 -2.95 -4.26
CA THR A 248 0.60 -1.92 -3.43
C THR A 248 -0.03 -1.79 -2.05
N GLU A 249 -1.36 -1.82 -1.97
CA GLU A 249 -2.08 -1.77 -0.70
C GLU A 249 -1.82 -3.00 0.17
N GLU A 250 -1.84 -4.20 -0.43
CA GLU A 250 -1.53 -5.44 0.30
C GLU A 250 -0.06 -5.50 0.72
N PHE A 251 0.87 -5.02 -0.11
CA PHE A 251 2.28 -4.90 0.25
C PHE A 251 2.49 -3.98 1.45
N SER A 252 1.83 -2.81 1.43
CA SER A 252 1.89 -1.84 2.53
C SER A 252 1.33 -2.44 3.83
N ARG A 253 0.23 -3.19 3.74
CA ARG A 253 -0.38 -3.88 4.87
C ARG A 253 0.54 -4.98 5.42
N HIS A 254 1.19 -5.75 4.55
CA HIS A 254 2.16 -6.77 4.92
C HIS A 254 3.31 -6.17 5.74
N ARG A 255 3.93 -5.10 5.24
CA ARG A 255 5.00 -4.37 5.95
C ARG A 255 4.55 -3.85 7.33
N LEU A 256 3.36 -3.25 7.40
CA LEU A 256 2.82 -2.72 8.66
C LEU A 256 2.54 -3.82 9.68
N LYS A 257 2.00 -4.96 9.24
CA LYS A 257 1.71 -6.10 10.13
C LYS A 257 2.99 -6.67 10.74
N ARG A 258 4.05 -6.80 9.94
CA ARG A 258 5.38 -7.26 10.40
C ARG A 258 5.96 -6.32 11.45
N ALA A 259 5.81 -5.01 11.26
CA ALA A 259 6.26 -4.00 12.23
C ALA A 259 5.45 -3.99 13.54
N ALA A 260 4.15 -4.31 13.48
CA ALA A 260 3.25 -4.30 14.63
C ALA A 260 3.38 -5.57 15.50
N ASP A 261 3.78 -6.71 14.92
CA ASP A 261 3.92 -7.97 15.64
C ASP A 261 5.13 -7.94 16.60
N HIS A 262 4.86 -8.11 17.89
CA HIS A 262 5.88 -8.15 18.94
C HIS A 262 6.89 -9.28 18.71
N ASN A 263 6.44 -10.43 18.20
CA ASN A 263 7.33 -11.57 17.95
C ASN A 263 8.29 -11.30 16.79
N SER A 264 7.87 -10.54 15.78
CA SER A 264 8.74 -10.13 14.68
C SER A 264 9.71 -9.03 15.09
N ARG A 265 9.33 -8.08 15.95
CA ARG A 265 10.28 -7.09 16.49
C ARG A 265 11.35 -7.73 17.36
N ALA A 266 10.95 -8.62 18.27
CA ALA A 266 11.91 -9.35 19.11
C ALA A 266 12.88 -10.19 18.27
N ARG A 267 12.36 -10.89 17.24
CA ARG A 267 13.20 -11.61 16.28
C ARG A 267 14.13 -10.67 15.51
N ALA A 268 13.65 -9.54 14.98
CA ALA A 268 14.48 -8.56 14.29
C ALA A 268 15.68 -8.10 15.14
N LEU A 269 15.44 -7.78 16.41
CA LEU A 269 16.47 -7.28 17.32
C LEU A 269 17.48 -8.38 17.69
N ASN A 270 17.02 -9.61 17.91
CA ASN A 270 17.89 -10.75 18.18
C ASN A 270 18.71 -11.14 16.94
N ASP A 271 18.07 -11.18 15.77
CA ASP A 271 18.74 -11.45 14.50
C ASP A 271 19.81 -10.37 14.25
N LEU A 272 19.51 -9.09 14.50
CA LEU A 272 20.53 -8.03 14.38
C LEU A 272 21.68 -8.21 15.35
N GLN A 273 21.42 -8.62 16.59
CA GLN A 273 22.46 -8.92 17.56
C GLN A 273 23.41 -10.00 17.00
N GLU A 274 22.85 -11.10 16.50
CA GLU A 274 23.62 -12.23 16.01
C GLU A 274 24.42 -11.88 14.76
N HIS A 275 23.78 -11.30 13.73
CA HIS A 275 24.44 -11.00 12.46
C HIS A 275 25.51 -9.91 12.61
N LEU A 276 25.27 -8.89 13.44
CA LEU A 276 26.22 -7.80 13.65
C LEU A 276 27.22 -8.06 14.78
N GLY A 277 27.09 -9.17 15.51
CA GLY A 277 27.96 -9.53 16.63
C GLY A 277 27.87 -8.56 17.80
N LEU A 278 26.68 -8.03 18.09
CA LEU A 278 26.47 -7.07 19.16
C LEU A 278 26.47 -7.77 20.54
N PRO A 279 26.93 -7.09 21.61
CA PRO A 279 26.92 -7.67 22.95
C PRO A 279 25.51 -7.97 23.44
N GLU A 280 24.54 -7.12 23.09
CA GLU A 280 23.13 -7.24 23.43
C GLU A 280 22.25 -6.84 22.23
N ALA A 281 21.00 -7.30 22.23
CA ALA A 281 20.01 -6.87 21.25
C ALA A 281 19.78 -5.34 21.34
N PRO A 282 19.92 -4.59 20.23
CA PRO A 282 19.97 -3.14 20.27
C PRO A 282 18.56 -2.54 20.40
N LEU A 283 18.08 -2.39 21.64
CA LEU A 283 16.78 -1.77 21.92
C LEU A 283 16.72 -0.31 21.47
N ARG A 284 17.84 0.43 21.51
CA ARG A 284 17.93 1.81 21.03
C ARG A 284 18.90 1.92 19.85
N ILE A 285 18.36 2.23 18.67
CA ILE A 285 19.12 2.42 17.43
C ILE A 285 19.01 3.89 16.99
N GLU A 286 20.14 4.54 16.75
CA GLU A 286 20.17 5.89 16.18
C GLU A 286 20.68 5.83 14.74
N CYS A 287 19.91 6.34 13.78
CA CYS A 287 20.31 6.39 12.38
C CYS A 287 20.53 7.81 11.91
N TYR A 288 21.66 8.04 11.24
CA TYR A 288 22.09 9.35 10.74
C TYR A 288 22.06 9.37 9.21
N ASP A 289 21.36 10.35 8.63
CA ASP A 289 21.35 10.63 7.19
C ASP A 289 21.86 12.06 6.95
N MET A 290 22.80 12.18 6.02
CA MET A 290 23.37 13.44 5.57
C MET A 290 22.79 13.80 4.20
N SER A 291 22.08 14.93 4.13
CA SER A 291 21.39 15.34 2.91
C SER A 291 21.75 16.76 2.50
N HIS A 292 22.12 16.91 1.23
CA HIS A 292 22.50 18.19 0.62
C HIS A 292 21.30 18.96 0.03
N ILE A 293 21.17 20.24 0.38
CA ILE A 293 20.28 21.18 -0.31
C ILE A 293 21.11 21.91 -1.36
N GLN A 294 20.81 21.71 -2.65
CA GLN A 294 21.32 22.57 -3.72
C GLN A 294 21.11 24.06 -3.35
N GLY A 295 22.20 24.73 -3.00
CA GLY A 295 22.30 26.19 -2.96
C GLY A 295 22.39 26.91 -1.61
N SER A 296 22.48 26.28 -0.42
CA SER A 296 23.11 26.96 0.77
C SER A 296 23.18 26.22 2.12
N ASP A 297 22.31 25.25 2.46
CA ASP A 297 22.32 24.67 3.82
C ASP A 297 22.50 23.15 3.78
N TYR A 298 23.60 22.67 4.37
CA TYR A 298 23.80 21.26 4.65
C TYR A 298 23.10 20.87 5.95
N VAL A 299 22.42 19.72 5.98
CA VAL A 299 21.63 19.30 7.14
C VAL A 299 21.88 17.83 7.45
N GLY A 300 22.29 17.55 8.69
CA GLY A 300 22.26 16.21 9.25
C GLY A 300 20.91 15.90 9.90
N SER A 301 20.39 14.72 9.65
CA SER A 301 19.17 14.22 10.30
C SER A 301 19.48 12.98 11.14
N MET A 302 18.86 12.91 12.31
CA MET A 302 18.98 11.79 13.23
C MET A 302 17.59 11.31 13.60
N VAL A 303 17.34 10.03 13.34
CA VAL A 303 16.12 9.33 13.76
C VAL A 303 16.46 8.28 14.79
N VAL A 304 15.50 7.96 15.64
CA VAL A 304 15.70 7.03 16.75
C VAL A 304 14.63 5.95 16.68
N MET A 305 15.06 4.70 16.78
CA MET A 305 14.17 3.59 17.09
C MET A 305 14.42 3.09 18.50
N GLU A 306 13.33 2.85 19.22
CA GLU A 306 13.32 2.19 20.51
C GLU A 306 12.40 0.96 20.43
N ASP A 307 12.88 -0.19 20.88
CA ASP A 307 12.17 -1.48 20.82
C ASP A 307 11.65 -1.81 19.41
N GLY A 308 12.46 -1.52 18.39
CA GLY A 308 12.11 -1.72 16.97
C GLY A 308 11.02 -0.78 16.45
N LEU A 309 10.67 0.27 17.20
CA LEU A 309 9.65 1.26 16.83
C LEU A 309 10.24 2.68 16.76
N PRO A 310 9.84 3.51 15.78
CA PRO A 310 10.35 4.88 15.69
C PRO A 310 9.88 5.76 16.86
N ASN A 311 10.84 6.29 17.64
CA ASN A 311 10.58 7.27 18.68
C ASN A 311 10.76 8.70 18.14
N LYS A 312 9.69 9.24 17.54
CA LYS A 312 9.67 10.57 16.92
C LYS A 312 10.00 11.72 17.87
N ARG A 313 9.81 11.56 19.19
CA ARG A 313 10.15 12.60 20.18
C ARG A 313 11.65 12.80 20.29
N GLU A 314 12.43 11.78 19.94
CA GLU A 314 13.89 11.81 19.99
C GLU A 314 14.56 12.22 18.68
N TYR A 315 13.80 12.50 17.62
CA TYR A 315 14.38 12.90 16.34
C TYR A 315 15.04 14.27 16.42
N ARG A 316 16.18 14.44 15.75
CA ARG A 316 16.94 15.70 15.76
C ARG A 316 17.41 16.07 14.37
N ARG A 317 17.52 17.38 14.15
CA ARG A 317 18.07 17.96 12.93
C ARG A 317 19.23 18.84 13.33
N PHE A 318 20.33 18.69 12.61
CA PHE A 318 21.57 19.40 12.84
C PHE A 318 21.81 20.31 11.65
N LYS A 319 21.72 21.62 11.89
CA LYS A 319 22.24 22.60 10.94
C LYS A 319 23.76 22.59 11.05
N ILE A 320 24.41 22.33 9.92
CA ILE A 320 25.87 22.34 9.80
C ILE A 320 26.33 23.79 9.75
N LYS A 321 27.40 24.10 10.48
CA LYS A 321 27.95 25.47 10.56
C LYS A 321 29.27 25.60 9.79
N SER A 322 29.96 24.50 9.53
CA SER A 322 31.19 24.47 8.76
C SER A 322 30.92 24.88 7.30
N ASN A 323 31.38 26.08 6.94
CA ASN A 323 31.16 26.72 5.64
C ASN A 323 32.13 26.19 4.54
N GLN A 324 32.66 24.98 4.67
CA GLN A 324 33.71 24.44 3.79
C GLN A 324 33.15 23.37 2.84
N GLY A 325 32.50 23.83 1.78
CA GLY A 325 32.19 22.99 0.61
C GLY A 325 31.19 21.85 0.81
N ASN A 326 30.92 21.13 -0.28
CA ASN A 326 30.03 19.97 -0.33
C ASN A 326 30.75 18.71 0.23
N ASP A 327 31.20 18.75 1.48
CA ASP A 327 31.87 17.61 2.11
C ASP A 327 30.93 16.88 3.09
N ASP A 328 30.35 15.78 2.60
CA ASP A 328 29.45 14.91 3.37
C ASP A 328 30.15 14.29 4.60
N PHE A 329 31.46 14.08 4.54
CA PHE A 329 32.23 13.47 5.63
C PHE A 329 32.46 14.47 6.77
N ALA A 330 32.88 15.69 6.44
CA ALA A 330 33.07 16.75 7.44
C ALA A 330 31.75 17.13 8.13
N ALA A 331 30.64 17.15 7.39
CA ALA A 331 29.32 17.39 7.97
C ALA A 331 28.91 16.28 8.94
N MET A 332 29.15 15.02 8.57
CA MET A 332 28.89 13.86 9.44
C MET A 332 29.72 13.90 10.72
N GLU A 333 31.01 14.20 10.60
CA GLU A 333 31.91 14.39 11.73
C GLU A 333 31.38 15.45 12.70
N GLU A 334 30.97 16.63 12.21
CA GLU A 334 30.40 17.69 13.05
C GLU A 334 29.15 17.21 13.82
N VAL A 335 28.25 16.49 13.14
CA VAL A 335 26.98 16.02 13.73
C VAL A 335 27.23 15.00 14.82
N LEU A 336 28.03 13.99 14.52
CA LEU A 336 28.34 12.91 15.46
C LEU A 336 29.08 13.46 16.67
N THR A 337 30.11 14.28 16.45
CA THR A 337 30.89 14.90 17.54
C THR A 337 30.00 15.72 18.46
N ARG A 338 29.10 16.55 17.92
CA ARG A 338 28.16 17.35 18.72
C ARG A 338 27.19 16.48 19.53
N ARG A 339 26.64 15.42 18.92
CA ARG A 339 25.64 14.55 19.56
C ARG A 339 26.25 13.68 20.66
N LEU A 340 27.45 13.15 20.43
CA LEU A 340 28.17 12.30 21.38
C LEU A 340 28.82 13.12 22.50
N SER A 341 29.35 14.31 22.21
CA SER A 341 29.82 15.23 23.25
C SER A 341 28.70 15.64 24.21
N ALA A 342 27.50 15.89 23.69
CA ALA A 342 26.34 16.19 24.54
C ALA A 342 25.91 15.00 25.41
N TYR A 343 26.13 13.75 24.95
CA TYR A 343 25.95 12.56 25.80
C TYR A 343 26.97 12.52 26.92
N LEU A 344 28.25 12.75 26.64
CA LEU A 344 29.31 12.79 27.66
C LEU A 344 29.04 13.87 28.72
N GLU A 345 28.56 15.05 28.30
CA GLU A 345 28.16 16.12 29.20
C GLU A 345 27.01 15.69 30.12
N GLU A 346 25.96 15.07 29.60
CA GLU A 346 24.86 14.55 30.41
C GLU A 346 25.29 13.38 31.32
N ARG A 347 26.17 12.50 30.84
CA ARG A 347 26.71 11.39 31.62
C ARG A 347 27.47 11.87 32.85
N SER A 348 28.18 12.99 32.73
CA SER A 348 28.90 13.61 33.85
C SER A 348 27.99 14.15 34.96
N LYS A 349 26.69 14.35 34.69
CA LYS A 349 25.71 14.82 35.67
C LYS A 349 25.15 13.68 36.52
N PRO A 350 24.77 13.93 37.80
CA PRO A 350 24.07 12.97 38.64
C PRO A 350 22.78 12.46 37.97
N VAL A 351 22.43 11.18 38.18
CA VAL A 351 21.27 10.53 37.51
C VAL A 351 19.96 11.31 37.71
N ALA A 352 19.75 11.91 38.88
CA ALA A 352 18.56 12.72 39.17
C ALA A 352 18.47 14.02 38.36
N GLU A 353 19.59 14.52 37.83
CA GLU A 353 19.71 15.78 37.08
C GLU A 353 19.85 15.57 35.58
N ARG A 354 19.97 14.30 35.14
CA ARG A 354 19.94 13.90 33.72
C ARG A 354 18.55 14.11 33.16
N SER A 355 18.30 15.34 32.74
CA SER A 355 17.07 15.78 32.07
C SER A 355 17.30 16.08 30.58
N GLY A 356 18.56 15.98 30.12
CA GLY A 356 18.91 16.22 28.75
C GLY A 356 18.36 15.16 27.81
N LYS A 357 17.98 15.62 26.62
CA LYS A 357 17.50 14.80 25.48
C LYS A 357 18.52 13.79 24.94
N PHE A 358 19.73 13.79 25.50
CA PHE A 358 20.89 13.00 25.08
C PHE A 358 21.50 12.20 26.23
N ALA A 359 20.74 11.96 27.31
CA ALA A 359 21.20 11.28 28.51
C ALA A 359 21.61 9.81 28.32
N TYR A 360 21.17 9.17 27.23
CA TYR A 360 21.42 7.75 26.96
C TYR A 360 22.21 7.56 25.64
N PRO A 361 23.15 6.60 25.61
CA PRO A 361 23.84 6.22 24.38
C PRO A 361 22.92 5.36 23.50
N PRO A 362 23.12 5.36 22.17
CA PRO A 362 22.59 4.31 21.32
C PRO A 362 23.29 2.96 21.60
N GLN A 363 22.55 1.86 21.49
CA GLN A 363 23.11 0.50 21.49
C GLN A 363 23.53 0.05 20.09
N LEU A 364 23.12 0.78 19.05
CA LEU A 364 23.64 0.69 17.70
C LEU A 364 23.56 2.07 17.03
N LEU A 365 24.70 2.57 16.57
CA LEU A 365 24.81 3.77 15.74
C LEU A 365 24.84 3.34 14.28
N LEU A 366 23.78 3.66 13.53
CA LEU A 366 23.67 3.37 12.12
C LEU A 366 23.91 4.64 11.29
N VAL A 367 24.69 4.51 10.22
CA VAL A 367 24.95 5.60 9.28
C VAL A 367 24.41 5.24 7.90
N ASP A 368 23.59 6.12 7.30
CA ASP A 368 23.18 5.98 5.89
C ASP A 368 24.34 6.39 4.99
N GLY A 369 25.04 5.40 4.45
CA GLY A 369 26.28 5.61 3.72
C GLY A 369 27.08 4.33 3.53
N GLY A 370 28.13 4.42 2.71
CA GLY A 370 29.07 3.33 2.52
C GLY A 370 30.21 3.35 3.54
N LYS A 371 31.27 2.60 3.22
CA LYS A 371 32.49 2.48 4.05
C LYS A 371 33.12 3.83 4.43
N GLY A 372 33.08 4.83 3.55
CA GLY A 372 33.64 6.15 3.86
C GLY A 372 32.94 6.83 5.03
N GLN A 373 31.61 6.79 5.05
CA GLN A 373 30.80 7.35 6.13
C GLN A 373 30.98 6.57 7.43
N LEU A 374 31.09 5.23 7.33
CA LEU A 374 31.41 4.38 8.48
C LEU A 374 32.75 4.77 9.12
N SER A 375 33.80 4.97 8.31
CA SER A 375 35.12 5.36 8.81
C SER A 375 35.10 6.68 9.58
N VAL A 376 34.28 7.65 9.16
CA VAL A 376 34.11 8.92 9.89
C VAL A 376 33.46 8.67 11.26
N ALA A 377 32.42 7.84 11.31
CA ALA A 377 31.76 7.53 12.58
C ALA A 377 32.68 6.79 13.56
N VAL A 378 33.47 5.83 13.06
CA VAL A 378 34.50 5.13 13.85
C VAL A 378 35.51 6.12 14.41
N LYS A 379 36.07 7.00 13.56
CA LYS A 379 37.03 8.03 13.98
C LYS A 379 36.49 8.91 15.12
N VAL A 380 35.25 9.38 15.00
CA VAL A 380 34.63 10.22 16.04
C VAL A 380 34.42 9.46 17.35
N LEU A 381 34.03 8.18 17.28
CA LEU A 381 33.88 7.35 18.47
C LEU A 381 35.23 7.13 19.18
N GLU A 382 36.30 6.84 18.43
CA GLU A 382 37.66 6.69 18.96
C GLU A 382 38.16 8.00 19.60
N GLU A 383 37.98 9.14 18.94
CA GLU A 383 38.39 10.46 19.47
C GLU A 383 37.69 10.83 20.78
N LEU A 384 36.46 10.34 20.99
CA LEU A 384 35.67 10.57 22.19
C LEU A 384 35.77 9.43 23.23
N GLY A 385 36.51 8.35 22.93
CA GLY A 385 36.67 7.19 23.80
C GLY A 385 35.35 6.41 24.01
N LEU A 386 34.52 6.29 22.98
CA LEU A 386 33.21 5.62 22.99
C LEU A 386 33.15 4.39 22.07
N ASP A 387 34.24 4.04 21.41
CA ASP A 387 34.36 2.95 20.43
C ASP A 387 34.09 1.55 21.04
N GLU A 388 34.46 1.33 22.31
CA GLU A 388 34.14 0.09 23.03
C GLU A 388 32.69 0.04 23.55
N GLU A 389 32.04 1.20 23.72
CA GLU A 389 30.71 1.31 24.33
C GLU A 389 29.58 1.29 23.28
N ILE A 390 29.80 1.91 22.13
CA ILE A 390 28.76 2.15 21.12
C ILE A 390 29.12 1.39 19.83
N PRO A 391 28.45 0.26 19.57
CA PRO A 391 28.57 -0.42 18.28
C PRO A 391 28.12 0.50 17.14
N VAL A 392 28.86 0.47 16.04
CA VAL A 392 28.58 1.28 14.84
C VAL A 392 28.49 0.39 13.61
N ALA A 393 27.54 0.69 12.72
CA ALA A 393 27.40 0.06 11.41
C ALA A 393 26.99 1.10 10.37
N SER A 394 27.22 0.81 9.10
CA SER A 394 26.65 1.60 8.00
C SER A 394 25.80 0.75 7.09
N LEU A 395 24.75 1.34 6.54
CA LEU A 395 23.86 0.71 5.58
C LEU A 395 24.02 1.40 4.23
N ALA A 396 24.56 0.68 3.25
CA ALA A 396 24.74 1.23 1.91
C ALA A 396 23.43 1.18 1.11
N LYS A 397 23.23 2.16 0.22
CA LYS A 397 22.03 2.27 -0.62
C LYS A 397 21.91 1.19 -1.70
N ARG A 398 23.01 0.57 -2.12
CA ARG A 398 22.98 -0.55 -3.07
C ARG A 398 22.85 -1.85 -2.27
N PHE A 399 21.76 -2.59 -2.52
CA PHE A 399 21.53 -3.94 -1.99
C PHE A 399 21.44 -4.07 -0.46
N GLU A 400 21.26 -2.98 0.28
CA GLU A 400 21.16 -2.98 1.74
C GLU A 400 22.37 -3.61 2.45
N GLU A 401 23.55 -3.52 1.84
CA GLU A 401 24.76 -4.07 2.40
C GLU A 401 25.09 -3.38 3.74
N VAL A 402 25.24 -4.20 4.78
CA VAL A 402 25.61 -3.73 6.12
C VAL A 402 27.11 -3.84 6.28
N TYR A 403 27.78 -2.73 6.58
CA TYR A 403 29.22 -2.73 6.84
C TYR A 403 29.50 -2.54 8.32
N LEU A 404 30.45 -3.33 8.83
CA LEU A 404 30.99 -3.22 10.18
C LEU A 404 32.42 -2.66 10.16
N PRO A 405 32.86 -2.02 11.25
CA PRO A 405 34.24 -1.58 11.43
C PRO A 405 35.23 -2.73 11.19
N HIS A 406 36.38 -2.38 10.61
CA HIS A 406 37.51 -3.29 10.39
C HIS A 406 37.20 -4.53 9.52
N ARG A 407 36.09 -4.55 8.78
CA ARG A 407 35.77 -5.59 7.79
C ARG A 407 35.78 -5.03 6.36
N SER A 408 36.42 -5.75 5.45
CA SER A 408 36.44 -5.40 4.03
C SER A 408 35.16 -5.79 3.31
N GLU A 409 34.53 -6.89 3.70
CA GLU A 409 33.28 -7.39 3.11
C GLU A 409 32.07 -6.98 3.95
N PRO A 410 30.90 -6.75 3.33
CA PRO A 410 29.66 -6.52 4.06
C PRO A 410 29.24 -7.76 4.85
N VAL A 411 28.47 -7.55 5.92
CA VAL A 411 27.82 -8.61 6.68
C VAL A 411 26.64 -9.12 5.87
N GLU A 412 26.58 -10.43 5.71
CA GLU A 412 25.45 -11.11 5.07
C GLU A 412 24.28 -11.15 6.06
N VAL A 413 23.32 -10.24 5.89
CA VAL A 413 22.03 -10.28 6.59
C VAL A 413 20.98 -10.83 5.62
N PRO A 414 20.28 -11.94 5.93
CA PRO A 414 19.34 -12.55 4.99
C PRO A 414 18.24 -11.58 4.55
N ARG A 415 17.99 -11.52 3.23
CA ARG A 415 17.09 -10.55 2.60
C ARG A 415 15.65 -10.56 3.12
N GLY A 416 15.11 -11.73 3.47
CA GLY A 416 13.77 -11.87 4.05
C GLY A 416 13.73 -11.78 5.58
N SER A 417 14.87 -11.54 6.25
CA SER A 417 14.94 -11.51 7.71
C SER A 417 14.26 -10.29 8.30
N ASP A 418 13.69 -10.45 9.49
CA ASP A 418 13.08 -9.34 10.23
C ASP A 418 14.15 -8.28 10.60
N ALA A 419 15.43 -8.67 10.72
CA ALA A 419 16.58 -7.78 10.92
C ALA A 419 16.80 -6.79 9.78
N LEU A 420 16.90 -7.27 8.53
CA LEU A 420 17.12 -6.40 7.37
C LEU A 420 15.96 -5.43 7.17
N TYR A 421 14.72 -5.90 7.39
CA TYR A 421 13.55 -5.04 7.35
C TYR A 421 13.61 -3.91 8.38
N LEU A 422 14.14 -4.18 9.59
CA LEU A 422 14.30 -3.15 10.60
C LEU A 422 15.33 -2.09 10.18
N LEU A 423 16.47 -2.52 9.62
CA LEU A 423 17.51 -1.63 9.09
C LEU A 423 17.01 -0.76 7.94
N GLN A 424 16.29 -1.34 6.99
CA GLN A 424 15.63 -0.58 5.92
C GLN A 424 14.67 0.45 6.47
N ARG A 425 13.82 0.04 7.42
CA ARG A 425 12.79 0.92 7.98
C ARG A 425 13.43 2.12 8.68
N ILE A 426 14.52 1.93 9.42
CA ILE A 426 15.18 3.04 10.11
C ILE A 426 15.87 3.98 9.11
N ARG A 427 16.47 3.45 8.03
CA ARG A 427 17.03 4.26 6.95
C ARG A 427 15.96 5.02 6.18
N ASP A 428 14.88 4.36 5.76
CA ASP A 428 13.74 4.98 5.08
C ASP A 428 13.15 6.12 5.93
N GLU A 429 13.06 5.91 7.24
CA GLU A 429 12.59 6.92 8.18
C GLU A 429 13.58 8.09 8.32
N ALA A 430 14.89 7.83 8.34
CA ALA A 430 15.94 8.84 8.31
C ALA A 430 15.84 9.70 7.05
N HIS A 431 15.78 9.04 5.88
CA HIS A 431 15.66 9.68 4.59
C HIS A 431 14.37 10.50 4.47
N ARG A 432 13.22 9.94 4.89
CA ARG A 432 11.93 10.65 4.95
C ARG A 432 12.01 11.89 5.83
N PHE A 433 12.67 11.78 6.99
CA PHE A 433 12.81 12.87 7.92
C PHE A 433 13.69 14.00 7.36
N ALA A 434 14.78 13.67 6.66
CA ALA A 434 15.60 14.62 5.92
C ALA A 434 14.82 15.33 4.80
N VAL A 435 14.16 14.58 3.93
CA VAL A 435 13.36 15.13 2.80
C VAL A 435 12.25 16.06 3.30
N SER A 436 11.55 15.68 4.38
CA SER A 436 10.50 16.51 4.97
C SER A 436 11.01 17.89 5.40
N PHE A 437 12.25 17.95 5.91
CA PHE A 437 12.87 19.19 6.33
C PHE A 437 13.29 20.06 5.14
N HIS A 438 13.81 19.46 4.08
CA HIS A 438 14.11 20.17 2.84
C HIS A 438 12.87 20.82 2.24
N ARG A 439 11.73 20.11 2.27
CA ARG A 439 10.45 20.66 1.83
C ARG A 439 10.03 21.87 2.67
N GLU A 440 10.19 21.79 3.99
CA GLU A 440 9.90 22.89 4.92
C GLU A 440 10.81 24.11 4.68
N LEU A 441 12.13 23.90 4.56
CA LEU A 441 13.11 24.97 4.30
C LEU A 441 12.92 25.61 2.94
N ARG A 442 12.70 24.83 1.87
CA ARG A 442 12.39 25.35 0.53
C ARG A 442 11.09 26.15 0.55
N GLY A 443 10.06 25.67 1.24
CA GLY A 443 8.82 26.41 1.46
C GLY A 443 9.10 27.77 2.09
N LYS A 444 9.81 27.81 3.22
CA LYS A 444 10.16 29.07 3.92
C LYS A 444 11.03 30.01 3.07
N ARG A 445 12.01 29.49 2.32
CA ARG A 445 12.88 30.30 1.44
C ARG A 445 12.15 30.84 0.21
N MET A 446 11.32 30.03 -0.45
CA MET A 446 10.49 30.48 -1.57
C MET A 446 9.50 31.55 -1.11
N THR A 447 8.94 31.38 0.08
CA THR A 447 8.07 32.37 0.71
C THR A 447 8.79 33.69 0.96
N LYS A 448 10.02 33.63 1.49
CA LYS A 448 10.86 34.79 1.73
C LYS A 448 11.25 35.49 0.42
N SER A 449 11.81 34.76 -0.55
CA SER A 449 12.28 35.31 -1.82
C SER A 449 11.20 35.91 -2.74
N VAL A 450 9.97 35.40 -2.73
CA VAL A 450 8.90 35.89 -3.62
C VAL A 450 8.21 37.15 -3.04
N LEU A 451 8.11 37.24 -1.72
CA LEU A 451 7.40 38.31 -1.01
C LEU A 451 8.35 39.30 -0.30
N ASP A 452 9.65 39.23 -0.60
CA ASP A 452 10.66 40.19 -0.14
C ASP A 452 10.66 41.47 -0.98
N ASP A 453 11.07 42.56 -0.35
CA ASP A 453 11.17 43.92 -0.92
C ASP A 453 9.87 44.51 -1.47
N ILE A 454 8.70 44.08 -0.95
CA ILE A 454 7.40 44.69 -1.27
C ILE A 454 7.11 45.81 -0.25
N PRO A 455 7.02 47.08 -0.70
CA PRO A 455 6.71 48.20 0.18
C PRO A 455 5.37 48.00 0.92
N GLY A 456 5.39 48.12 2.25
CA GLY A 456 4.19 47.97 3.09
C GLY A 456 3.78 46.53 3.43
N LEU A 457 4.50 45.51 2.93
CA LEU A 457 4.29 44.10 3.28
C LEU A 457 5.34 43.61 4.31
N GLY A 458 5.10 43.93 5.58
CA GLY A 458 5.90 43.40 6.69
C GLY A 458 5.65 41.92 7.00
N GLU A 459 6.47 41.33 7.88
CA GLU A 459 6.44 39.91 8.24
C GLU A 459 5.08 39.42 8.76
N ALA A 460 4.40 40.24 9.56
CA ALA A 460 3.07 39.93 10.10
C ALA A 460 2.00 39.83 9.00
N ARG A 461 2.02 40.77 8.04
CA ARG A 461 1.10 40.78 6.89
C ARG A 461 1.41 39.64 5.93
N ARG A 462 2.68 39.36 5.68
CA ARG A 462 3.15 38.24 4.85
C ARG A 462 2.66 36.90 5.38
N THR A 463 2.85 36.65 6.68
CA THR A 463 2.42 35.39 7.32
C THR A 463 0.91 35.21 7.24
N ARG A 464 0.15 36.30 7.46
CA ARG A 464 -1.31 36.28 7.36
C ARG A 464 -1.80 36.03 5.93
N LEU A 465 -1.17 36.66 4.93
CA LEU A 465 -1.48 36.48 3.51
C LEU A 465 -1.37 35.01 3.10
N LEU A 466 -0.29 34.35 3.50
CA LEU A 466 -0.04 32.95 3.17
C LEU A 466 -1.02 32.01 3.86
N LYS A 467 -1.43 32.34 5.09
CA LYS A 467 -2.38 31.53 5.84
C LYS A 467 -3.78 31.60 5.25
N GLU A 468 -4.23 32.79 4.85
CA GLU A 468 -5.56 32.99 4.28
C GLU A 468 -5.67 32.48 2.84
N LEU A 469 -4.63 32.61 2.01
CA LEU A 469 -4.65 32.13 0.63
C LEU A 469 -4.19 30.67 0.47
N GLY A 470 -3.56 30.05 1.47
CA GLY A 470 -3.14 28.64 1.40
C GLY A 470 -1.73 28.42 0.83
N GLY A 471 -0.83 29.39 1.04
CA GLY A 471 0.60 29.31 0.72
C GLY A 471 1.02 30.04 -0.57
N VAL A 472 2.33 30.04 -0.83
CA VAL A 472 2.95 30.86 -1.91
C VAL A 472 2.35 30.58 -3.29
N THR A 473 2.03 29.33 -3.60
CA THR A 473 1.47 28.94 -4.90
C THR A 473 0.08 29.53 -5.12
N ALA A 474 -0.72 29.66 -4.06
CA ALA A 474 -2.04 30.27 -4.14
C ALA A 474 -1.92 31.79 -4.26
N VAL A 475 -0.99 32.42 -3.52
CA VAL A 475 -0.67 33.85 -3.70
C VAL A 475 -0.22 34.16 -5.13
N LYS A 476 0.54 33.25 -5.77
CA LYS A 476 0.95 33.39 -7.18
C LYS A 476 -0.19 33.27 -8.19
N ARG A 477 -1.33 32.70 -7.80
CA ARG A 477 -2.51 32.51 -8.66
C ARG A 477 -3.63 33.49 -8.34
N ALA A 478 -3.51 34.21 -7.23
CA ALA A 478 -4.52 35.14 -6.76
C ALA A 478 -4.66 36.31 -7.75
N THR A 479 -5.91 36.67 -8.05
CA THR A 479 -6.20 37.84 -8.88
C THR A 479 -5.98 39.13 -8.09
N GLU A 480 -5.83 40.25 -8.79
CA GLU A 480 -5.69 41.57 -8.16
C GLU A 480 -6.91 41.87 -7.26
N GLU A 481 -8.10 41.50 -7.71
CA GLU A 481 -9.37 41.66 -6.99
C GLU A 481 -9.41 40.82 -5.71
N GLU A 482 -8.92 39.57 -5.75
CA GLU A 482 -8.84 38.70 -4.57
C GLU A 482 -7.87 39.24 -3.52
N LEU A 483 -6.77 39.86 -3.94
CA LEU A 483 -5.80 40.48 -3.03
C LEU A 483 -6.35 41.77 -2.39
N LYS A 484 -7.11 42.57 -3.14
CA LYS A 484 -7.77 43.80 -2.65
C LYS A 484 -9.02 43.50 -1.81
N ALA A 485 -9.66 42.35 -1.99
CA ALA A 485 -10.80 41.92 -1.18
C ALA A 485 -10.42 41.57 0.28
N LEU A 486 -9.12 41.49 0.61
CA LEU A 486 -8.66 41.17 1.95
C LEU A 486 -8.80 42.38 2.88
N PRO A 487 -9.69 42.36 3.90
CA PRO A 487 -10.08 43.55 4.67
C PRO A 487 -8.97 44.15 5.53
N TRP A 488 -7.87 43.41 5.74
CA TRP A 488 -6.72 43.82 6.56
C TRP A 488 -5.50 44.21 5.71
N LEU A 489 -5.54 43.99 4.39
CA LEU A 489 -4.47 44.32 3.47
C LEU A 489 -4.84 45.62 2.74
N PRO A 490 -4.10 46.72 2.90
CA PRO A 490 -4.38 47.94 2.16
C PRO A 490 -4.28 47.70 0.64
N ASP A 491 -5.18 48.29 -0.14
CA ASP A 491 -5.23 48.12 -1.61
C ASP A 491 -3.89 48.41 -2.29
N SER A 492 -3.14 49.39 -1.78
CA SER A 492 -1.80 49.74 -2.27
C SER A 492 -0.77 48.63 -2.06
N VAL A 493 -0.89 47.87 -0.97
CA VAL A 493 -0.03 46.72 -0.68
C VAL A 493 -0.50 45.50 -1.49
N GLY A 494 -1.81 45.31 -1.65
CA GLY A 494 -2.38 44.28 -2.53
C GLY A 494 -1.92 44.43 -3.98
N GLN A 495 -1.93 45.65 -4.50
CA GLN A 495 -1.38 45.98 -5.81
C GLN A 495 0.12 45.66 -5.91
N ALA A 496 0.92 46.11 -4.94
CA ALA A 496 2.36 45.87 -4.94
C ALA A 496 2.73 44.38 -4.87
N VAL A 497 1.91 43.57 -4.20
CA VAL A 497 2.04 42.10 -4.22
C VAL A 497 1.73 41.53 -5.60
N TRP A 498 0.63 41.96 -6.22
CA TRP A 498 0.24 41.49 -7.55
C TRP A 498 1.28 41.86 -8.61
N ASP A 499 1.75 43.11 -8.60
CA ASP A 499 2.74 43.64 -9.54
C ASP A 499 4.05 42.84 -9.46
N LYS A 500 4.55 42.57 -8.25
CA LYS A 500 5.79 41.81 -8.04
C LYS A 500 5.73 40.38 -8.58
N ILE A 501 4.55 39.78 -8.59
CA ILE A 501 4.33 38.38 -8.97
C ILE A 501 4.05 38.23 -10.47
N HIS A 502 3.26 39.15 -11.05
CA HIS A 502 2.73 39.02 -12.41
C HIS A 502 3.40 39.95 -13.43
N VAL A 503 4.14 40.97 -12.99
CA VAL A 503 4.94 41.82 -13.88
C VAL A 503 6.36 41.26 -13.93
N PRO A 504 6.85 40.76 -15.09
CA PRO A 504 8.21 40.25 -15.19
C PRO A 504 9.21 41.37 -14.87
N SER A 505 10.11 41.12 -13.91
CA SER A 505 11.14 42.07 -13.54
C SER A 505 12.06 42.33 -14.74
N ARG A 506 12.00 43.55 -15.31
CA ARG A 506 13.11 44.06 -16.14
C ARG A 506 14.32 44.30 -15.21
N ARG A 507 15.29 43.40 -15.25
CA ARG A 507 16.69 43.60 -14.81
C ARG A 507 17.57 42.77 -15.75
N ASP A 508 18.71 43.20 -16.25
CA ASP A 508 19.32 44.52 -16.40
C ASP A 508 20.30 44.26 -17.54
N SER A 509 20.11 44.91 -18.69
CA SER A 509 21.09 44.92 -19.77
C SER A 509 22.09 46.01 -19.46
N ARG A 510 23.15 45.66 -18.73
CA ARG A 510 24.45 46.36 -18.78
C ARG A 510 25.58 45.37 -18.55
#